data_AF-A0A950S296-F1
#
_entry.id   AF-A0A950S296-F1
#
_cell.length_a   1.000
_cell.length_b   1.000
_cell.length_c   1.000
_cell.angle_alpha   90.00
_cell.angle_beta   90.00
_cell.angle_gamma   90.00
#
_symmetry.space_group_name_H-M   'P 1'
#
loop_
_entity.id
_entity.type
_entity.pdbx_description
1 polymer ?
#
loop_
_entity_poly.entity_id
_entity_poly.type
_entity_poly.pdbx_seq_one_letter_code
_entity_poly.pdbx_strand_id
1 'polypeptide(L)'
;MLLTLTTTYQPATDLGFLLAKHPARLQRSPLSFGAAHVFYPVADEERCTAVLLLEVDPVALSRGRAATGGPPLEPYVNDRPYAASSFLSVAIAQVFGTALAGRWAGAAGTRSVIN
;
A
#
# COMPACT_ATOMS: atom_id res chain seq x y z
N MET A 1 -9.26 4.23 0.83
CA MET A 1 -8.77 3.67 2.12
C MET A 1 -7.25 3.89 2.25
N LEU A 2 -6.69 4.02 3.46
CA LEU A 2 -5.32 4.53 3.70
C LEU A 2 -4.51 3.65 4.68
N LEU A 3 -3.23 3.38 4.39
CA LEU A 3 -2.24 2.84 5.32
C LEU A 3 -1.04 3.79 5.40
N THR A 4 -0.56 4.06 6.62
CA THR A 4 0.62 4.91 6.86
C THR A 4 1.67 4.16 7.66
N LEU A 5 2.92 4.18 7.21
CA LEU A 5 4.07 3.65 7.93
C LEU A 5 5.01 4.81 8.27
N THR A 6 5.27 5.02 9.55
CA THR A 6 6.15 6.11 10.01
C THR A 6 7.33 5.52 10.76
N THR A 7 8.52 6.03 10.47
CA THR A 7 9.71 5.79 11.28
C THR A 7 10.32 7.11 11.73
N THR A 8 10.95 7.07 12.90
CA THR A 8 11.81 8.13 13.44
C THR A 8 13.23 7.60 13.70
N TYR A 9 13.56 6.42 13.16
CA TYR A 9 14.94 5.94 13.10
C TYR A 9 15.78 6.93 12.28
N GLN A 10 17.07 7.08 12.58
CA GLN A 10 17.92 8.05 11.86
C GLN A 10 18.99 7.32 11.03
N PRO A 11 19.09 7.60 9.70
CA PRO A 11 18.27 8.55 8.95
C PRO A 11 16.87 7.97 8.61
N ALA A 12 15.80 8.74 8.84
CA ALA A 12 14.43 8.22 8.68
C ALA A 12 14.09 7.93 7.21
N THR A 13 14.77 8.61 6.29
CA THR A 13 14.68 8.39 4.84
C THR A 13 15.06 6.97 4.41
N ASP A 14 15.72 6.18 5.27
CA ASP A 14 15.98 4.75 5.02
C ASP A 14 14.72 3.93 4.79
N LEU A 15 13.57 4.41 5.28
CA LEU A 15 12.26 3.84 4.98
C LEU A 15 12.01 3.71 3.47
N GLY A 16 12.54 4.62 2.65
CA GLY A 16 12.45 4.54 1.19
C GLY A 16 13.18 3.32 0.62
N PHE A 17 14.36 3.01 1.13
CA PHE A 17 15.11 1.83 0.72
C PHE A 17 14.46 0.53 1.20
N LEU A 18 14.01 0.50 2.46
CA LEU A 18 13.33 -0.66 3.04
C LEU A 18 12.06 -1.03 2.27
N LEU A 19 11.27 -0.03 1.86
CA LEU A 19 10.04 -0.24 1.08
C LEU A 19 10.29 -0.38 -0.43
N ALA A 20 11.53 -0.18 -0.89
CA ALA A 20 11.89 -0.07 -2.30
C ALA A 20 11.01 0.97 -3.05
N LYS A 21 10.82 2.13 -2.42
CA LYS A 21 10.02 3.26 -2.93
C LYS A 21 10.74 4.57 -2.66
N HIS A 22 11.01 5.33 -3.72
CA HIS A 22 11.74 6.59 -3.61
C HIS A 22 10.84 7.71 -3.03
N PRO A 23 11.22 8.39 -1.94
CA PRO A 23 10.38 9.41 -1.30
C PRO A 23 9.93 10.57 -2.21
N ALA A 24 10.82 11.04 -3.09
CA ALA A 24 10.51 12.12 -4.04
C ALA A 24 9.64 11.70 -5.25
N ARG A 25 9.11 10.48 -5.29
CA ARG A 25 8.35 9.97 -6.43
C ARG A 25 7.00 9.40 -6.00
N LEU A 26 5.92 10.06 -6.45
CA LEU A 26 4.59 9.47 -6.44
C LEU A 26 4.56 8.26 -7.38
N GLN A 27 4.11 7.11 -6.87
CA GLN A 27 3.96 5.90 -7.67
C GLN A 27 2.49 5.47 -7.68
N ARG A 28 1.98 5.13 -8.85
CA ARG A 28 0.66 4.53 -9.03
C ARG A 28 0.82 3.11 -9.55
N SER A 29 0.12 2.16 -8.96
CA SER A 29 0.09 0.76 -9.38
C SER A 29 -1.36 0.36 -9.68
N PRO A 30 -1.67 -0.13 -10.90
CA PRO A 30 -3.01 -0.60 -11.22
C PRO A 30 -3.33 -1.90 -10.46
N LEU A 31 -4.57 -2.05 -10.04
CA LEU A 31 -5.14 -3.24 -9.39
C LEU A 31 -6.38 -3.69 -10.17
N SER A 32 -6.80 -4.96 -10.04
CA SER A 32 -8.00 -5.47 -10.71
C SER A 32 -9.31 -4.78 -10.27
N PHE A 33 -9.28 -4.08 -9.13
CA PHE A 33 -10.42 -3.40 -8.53
C PHE A 33 -10.17 -1.88 -8.34
N GLY A 34 -9.15 -1.31 -8.99
CA GLY A 34 -8.82 0.11 -8.89
C GLY A 34 -7.32 0.39 -9.01
N ALA A 35 -6.78 1.20 -8.11
CA ALA A 35 -5.35 1.54 -8.08
C ALA A 35 -4.84 1.74 -6.65
N ALA A 36 -3.54 1.49 -6.47
CA ALA A 36 -2.80 1.88 -5.28
C ALA A 36 -1.86 3.04 -5.60
N HIS A 37 -1.78 4.01 -4.69
CA HIS A 37 -0.84 5.12 -4.77
C HIS A 37 0.13 5.06 -3.59
N VAL A 38 1.41 5.26 -3.86
CA VAL A 38 2.45 5.41 -2.84
C VAL A 38 3.10 6.76 -2.94
N PHE A 39 3.17 7.45 -1.80
CA PHE A 39 3.84 8.74 -1.67
C PHE A 39 4.29 8.96 -0.22
N TYR A 40 5.12 9.97 -0.03
CA TYR A 40 5.73 10.30 1.25
C TYR A 40 5.36 11.74 1.62
N PRO A 41 4.31 11.95 2.44
CA PRO A 41 3.95 13.30 2.91
C PRO A 41 5.01 13.92 3.82
N VAL A 42 5.86 13.10 4.47
CA VAL A 42 6.99 13.52 5.30
C VAL A 42 8.19 12.66 4.95
N ALA A 43 9.33 13.28 4.65
CA ALA A 43 10.57 12.60 4.29
C ALA A 43 11.77 13.50 4.63
N ASP A 44 12.03 13.65 5.92
CA ASP A 44 13.21 14.33 6.46
C ASP A 44 14.09 13.35 7.25
N GLU A 45 15.22 13.81 7.77
CA GLU A 45 16.19 12.96 8.48
C GLU A 45 15.64 12.42 9.81
N GLU A 46 14.74 13.15 10.47
CA GLU A 46 14.20 12.84 11.80
C GLU A 46 12.94 11.98 11.73
N ARG A 47 12.17 12.12 10.64
CA ARG A 47 10.89 11.45 10.43
C ARG A 47 10.63 11.20 8.95
N CYS A 48 10.19 9.99 8.66
CA CYS A 48 9.74 9.61 7.33
C CYS A 48 8.44 8.84 7.44
N THR A 49 7.43 9.26 6.67
CA THR A 49 6.12 8.64 6.61
C THR A 49 5.84 8.22 5.18
N ALA A 50 5.72 6.91 4.95
CA ALA A 50 5.21 6.35 3.70
C ALA A 50 3.69 6.18 3.80
N VAL A 51 2.99 6.47 2.70
CA VAL A 51 1.55 6.28 2.55
C VAL A 51 1.28 5.29 1.43
N LEU A 52 0.39 4.33 1.70
CA LEU A 52 -0.29 3.52 0.69
C LEU A 52 -1.77 3.91 0.68
N LEU A 53 -2.19 4.63 -0.35
CA LEU A 53 -3.58 5.01 -0.57
C LEU A 53 -4.21 4.07 -1.59
N LEU A 54 -5.27 3.39 -1.19
CA LEU A 54 -6.06 2.53 -2.05
C LEU A 54 -7.28 3.29 -2.58
N GLU A 55 -7.37 3.35 -3.90
CA GLU A 55 -8.49 3.84 -4.69
C GLU A 55 -9.21 2.63 -5.29
N VAL A 56 -10.39 2.31 -4.79
CA VAL A 56 -11.23 1.21 -5.31
C VAL A 56 -12.28 1.80 -6.23
N ASP A 57 -12.50 1.22 -7.40
CA ASP A 57 -13.61 1.58 -8.29
C ASP A 57 -14.87 0.79 -7.87
N PRO A 58 -15.85 1.42 -7.19
CA PRO A 58 -17.05 0.73 -6.72
C PRO A 58 -17.92 0.22 -7.87
N VAL A 59 -17.90 0.87 -9.03
CA VAL A 59 -18.75 0.52 -10.18
C VAL A 59 -18.14 -0.64 -10.96
N ALA A 60 -16.83 -0.64 -11.17
CA ALA A 60 -16.16 -1.81 -11.74
C ALA A 60 -16.28 -3.02 -10.82
N LEU A 61 -16.14 -2.83 -9.50
CA LEU A 61 -16.26 -3.89 -8.51
C LEU A 61 -17.68 -4.49 -8.48
N SER A 62 -18.73 -3.68 -8.64
CA SER A 62 -20.12 -4.14 -8.66
C SER A 62 -20.44 -4.96 -9.92
N ARG A 63 -19.89 -4.57 -11.08
CA ARG A 63 -20.12 -5.25 -12.38
C ARG A 63 -19.48 -6.63 -12.48
N GLY A 64 -18.33 -6.85 -11.84
CA GLY A 64 -17.67 -8.16 -11.81
C GLY A 64 -18.40 -9.23 -10.99
N ARG A 65 -19.42 -8.82 -10.22
CA ARG A 65 -20.17 -9.65 -9.27
C ARG A 65 -21.66 -9.63 -9.61
N ALA A 66 -21.99 -9.88 -10.88
CA ALA A 66 -23.36 -10.18 -11.24
C ALA A 66 -23.82 -11.44 -10.47
N ALA A 67 -24.87 -11.28 -9.66
CA ALA A 67 -25.67 -12.34 -9.02
C ALA A 67 -25.08 -13.11 -7.82
N THR A 68 -24.87 -12.45 -6.68
CA THR A 68 -24.92 -13.14 -5.37
C THR A 68 -25.89 -12.45 -4.42
N GLY A 69 -27.17 -12.84 -4.51
CA GLY A 69 -28.16 -12.92 -3.41
C GLY A 69 -28.44 -11.76 -2.44
N GLY A 70 -27.82 -10.59 -2.60
CA GLY A 70 -28.02 -9.41 -1.72
C GLY A 70 -29.15 -8.48 -2.17
N PRO A 71 -29.54 -7.48 -1.36
CA PRO A 71 -30.46 -6.43 -1.76
C PRO A 71 -30.00 -5.77 -3.07
N PRO A 72 -30.92 -5.30 -3.93
CA PRO A 72 -30.61 -4.82 -5.28
C PRO A 72 -29.52 -3.74 -5.35
N LEU A 73 -29.35 -2.96 -4.27
CA LEU A 73 -28.40 -1.85 -4.18
C LEU A 73 -27.06 -2.21 -3.51
N GLU A 74 -26.97 -3.33 -2.78
CA GLU A 74 -25.77 -3.72 -2.02
C GLU A 74 -24.50 -3.82 -2.90
N PRO A 75 -24.57 -4.29 -4.16
CA PRO A 75 -23.40 -4.30 -5.04
C PRO A 75 -22.87 -2.90 -5.35
N TYR A 76 -23.73 -1.87 -5.37
CA TYR A 76 -23.39 -0.50 -5.75
C TYR A 76 -23.08 0.41 -4.55
N VAL A 77 -23.77 0.17 -3.43
CA VAL A 77 -23.62 0.94 -2.20
C VAL A 77 -23.11 0.00 -1.11
N ASN A 78 -21.80 0.05 -0.87
CA ASN A 78 -21.14 -0.68 0.19
C ASN A 78 -19.88 0.05 0.66
N ASP A 79 -19.36 -0.37 1.80
CA ASP A 79 -18.20 0.18 2.49
C ASP A 79 -16.85 -0.30 1.93
N ARG A 80 -16.84 -1.29 1.04
CA ARG A 80 -15.62 -1.94 0.51
C ARG A 80 -14.57 -0.96 -0.04
N PRO A 81 -14.92 0.17 -0.69
CA PRO A 81 -13.93 1.17 -1.13
C PRO A 81 -13.21 1.89 0.02
N TYR A 82 -13.77 1.84 1.22
CA TYR A 82 -13.36 2.62 2.38
C TYR A 82 -12.85 1.77 3.55
N ALA A 83 -13.25 0.49 3.62
CA ALA A 83 -12.86 -0.43 4.68
C ALA A 83 -11.47 -1.07 4.46
N ALA A 84 -10.71 -1.23 5.55
CA ALA A 84 -9.45 -1.99 5.62
C ALA A 84 -9.67 -3.50 5.47
N SER A 85 -9.96 -3.93 4.24
CA SER A 85 -10.30 -5.31 3.88
C SER A 85 -9.12 -6.03 3.21
N SER A 86 -9.35 -7.25 2.74
CA SER A 86 -8.37 -8.03 1.96
C SER A 86 -7.86 -7.31 0.70
N PHE A 87 -8.56 -6.30 0.20
CA PHE A 87 -8.03 -5.43 -0.87
C PHE A 87 -6.76 -4.69 -0.44
N LEU A 88 -6.67 -4.26 0.82
CA LEU A 88 -5.44 -3.69 1.37
C LEU A 88 -4.31 -4.72 1.37
N SER A 89 -4.59 -5.96 1.78
CA SER A 89 -3.58 -7.03 1.80
C SER A 89 -3.03 -7.31 0.39
N VAL A 90 -3.89 -7.35 -0.63
CA VAL A 90 -3.47 -7.49 -2.04
C VAL A 90 -2.62 -6.30 -2.48
N ALA A 91 -3.04 -5.07 -2.15
CA ALA A 91 -2.27 -3.88 -2.46
C ALA A 91 -0.88 -3.87 -1.80
N ILE A 92 -0.78 -4.28 -0.53
CA ILE A 92 0.49 -4.43 0.20
C ILE A 92 1.39 -5.44 -0.51
N ALA A 93 0.87 -6.62 -0.85
CA ALA A 93 1.64 -7.67 -1.50
C ALA A 93 2.18 -7.22 -2.87
N GLN A 94 1.37 -6.53 -3.66
CA GLN A 94 1.75 -6.06 -4.98
C GLN A 94 2.74 -4.88 -4.94
N VAL A 95 2.53 -3.94 -4.03
CA VAL A 95 3.31 -2.69 -3.97
C VAL A 95 4.62 -2.86 -3.18
N PHE A 96 4.58 -3.60 -2.07
CA PHE A 96 5.70 -3.80 -1.15
C PHE A 96 6.27 -5.23 -1.20
N GLY A 97 6.00 -6.00 -2.26
CA GLY A 97 6.46 -7.40 -2.38
C GLY A 97 7.97 -7.60 -2.23
N THR A 98 8.80 -6.67 -2.72
CA THR A 98 10.26 -6.73 -2.53
C THR A 98 10.65 -6.60 -1.06
N ALA A 99 10.01 -5.67 -0.33
CA ALA A 99 10.23 -5.45 1.09
C ALA A 99 9.75 -6.64 1.94
N LEU A 100 8.58 -7.20 1.61
CA LEU A 100 8.04 -8.41 2.26
C LEU A 100 8.94 -9.64 2.07
N ALA A 101 9.65 -9.71 0.94
CA ALA A 101 10.65 -10.75 0.69
C ALA A 101 11.99 -10.49 1.42
N GLY A 102 12.06 -9.46 2.27
CA GLY A 102 13.27 -9.10 3.01
C GLY A 102 14.38 -8.51 2.14
N ARG A 103 14.08 -8.06 0.91
CA ARG A 103 15.07 -7.50 -0.01
C ARG A 103 15.00 -5.97 0.00
N TRP A 104 16.15 -5.33 0.12
CA TRP A 104 16.30 -3.87 0.03
C TRP A 104 17.73 -3.52 -0.39
N ALA A 105 17.94 -2.30 -0.91
CA ALA A 105 19.16 -1.92 -1.61
C ALA A 105 20.45 -1.92 -0.75
N GLY A 106 20.34 -1.87 0.58
CA GLY A 106 21.49 -1.96 1.50
C GLY A 106 21.70 -3.34 2.14
N ALA A 107 20.94 -4.37 1.76
CA ALA A 107 21.04 -5.72 2.33
C ALA A 107 22.34 -6.47 1.99
N ALA A 108 23.25 -5.87 1.22
CA ALA A 108 24.55 -6.46 0.89
C ALA A 108 25.55 -6.49 2.08
N GLY A 109 25.26 -5.80 3.20
CA GLY A 109 26.18 -5.69 4.34
C GLY A 109 25.62 -6.08 5.72
N THR A 110 24.30 -6.27 5.86
CA THR A 110 23.64 -6.40 7.18
C THR A 110 22.75 -7.65 7.22
N ARG A 111 23.37 -8.83 7.10
CA ARG A 111 22.77 -10.04 7.65
C ARG A 111 23.06 -10.03 9.15
N SER A 112 22.02 -10.10 9.98
CA SER A 112 22.05 -10.29 11.44
C SER A 112 21.81 -9.05 12.32
N VAL A 113 20.56 -8.56 12.41
CA VAL A 113 20.05 -7.96 13.68
C VAL A 113 18.55 -8.22 13.91
N ILE A 114 17.94 -9.17 13.18
CA ILE A 114 16.56 -9.60 13.46
C ILE A 114 16.59 -11.09 13.76
N ASN A 115 17.14 -11.44 14.92
CA ASN A 115 16.76 -12.59 15.74
C ASN A 115 17.25 -12.38 17.17
#